data_AF-A0A9E3VU51-F1
#
_entry.id   AF-A0A9E3VU51-F1
#
_cell.length_a   1.000
_cell.length_b   1.000
_cell.length_c   1.000
_cell.angle_alpha   90.00
_cell.angle_beta   90.00
_cell.angle_gamma   90.00
#
_symmetry.space_group_name_H-M   'P 1'
#
loop_
_entity.id
_entity.type
_entity.pdbx_description
1 polymer ?
#
loop_
_entity_poly.entity_id
_entity_poly.type
_entity_poly.pdbx_seq_one_letter_code
_entity_poly.pdbx_strand_id
1 'polypeptide(L)'
;KEVIKNINADNHRTKVSKEKRKIGNKFFSPVDLNKAFNEEFTKKAWLETRYNYYITLNRQLMEKSVLMSAADQKRFLLENGEKEPIYSYNQTDFVKDKIAVEIQFGKYSFVAYDLFVKHMLFYSGGVINLGIEILPTKKMQSEMSSGIAYYEGEVYNVMRQGRNNPPVPLLILGIEP
;
A
#
# COMPACT_ATOMS: atom_id res chain seq x y z
N LYS A 1 2.78 12.07 10.93
CA LYS A 1 3.21 13.49 10.81
C LYS A 1 4.70 13.67 11.08
N GLU A 2 5.23 13.22 12.22
CA GLU A 2 6.66 13.39 12.55
C GLU A 2 7.60 12.73 11.52
N VAL A 3 7.31 11.48 11.10
CA VAL A 3 8.04 10.79 10.01
C VAL A 3 8.17 11.66 8.75
N ILE A 4 7.05 12.20 8.25
CA ILE A 4 7.03 13.05 7.06
C ILE A 4 7.88 14.31 7.27
N LYS A 5 7.79 14.95 8.44
CA LYS A 5 8.52 16.18 8.75
C LYS A 5 10.04 15.98 8.85
N ASN A 6 10.49 14.79 9.22
CA ASN A 6 11.92 14.49 9.37
C ASN A 6 12.62 14.24 8.01
N ILE A 7 11.86 14.09 6.93
CA ILE A 7 12.39 13.85 5.60
C ILE A 7 12.47 15.18 4.85
N ASN A 8 13.69 15.66 4.62
CA ASN A 8 13.91 16.77 3.70
C ASN A 8 13.93 16.24 2.27
N ALA A 9 12.83 16.44 1.53
CA ALA A 9 12.66 15.93 0.18
C ALA A 9 13.74 16.42 -0.80
N ASP A 10 14.27 17.64 -0.64
CA ASP A 10 15.25 18.21 -1.57
C ASP A 10 16.58 17.45 -1.61
N ASN A 11 16.93 16.75 -0.51
CA ASN A 11 18.08 15.85 -0.46
C ASN A 11 17.92 14.63 -1.38
N HIS A 12 16.70 14.35 -1.85
CA HIS A 12 16.35 13.19 -2.66
C HIS A 12 16.11 13.54 -4.14
N ARG A 13 16.53 14.72 -4.61
CA ARG A 13 16.54 15.12 -6.03
C ARG A 13 17.73 14.51 -6.79
N THR A 14 17.88 13.20 -6.70
CA THR A 14 19.03 12.45 -7.25
C THR A 14 18.76 11.83 -8.62
N LYS A 15 17.49 11.76 -9.04
CA LYS A 15 17.11 11.13 -10.30
C LYS A 15 17.37 12.07 -11.47
N VAL A 16 18.38 11.76 -12.28
CA VAL A 16 18.60 12.46 -13.56
C VAL A 16 17.65 11.90 -14.62
N SER A 17 16.86 12.79 -15.21
CA SER A 17 15.90 12.43 -16.26
C SER A 17 16.58 12.08 -17.58
N LYS A 18 16.10 10.99 -18.18
CA LYS A 18 16.48 10.52 -19.53
C LYS A 18 15.36 10.74 -20.56
N GLU A 19 14.25 11.37 -20.17
CA GLU A 19 13.13 11.63 -21.07
C GLU A 19 13.49 12.74 -22.06
N LYS A 20 13.20 12.55 -23.35
CA LYS A 20 13.58 13.49 -24.44
C LYS A 20 13.21 14.95 -24.13
N ARG A 21 12.06 15.19 -23.50
CA ARG A 21 11.56 16.54 -23.18
C ARG A 21 12.11 17.15 -21.89
N LYS A 22 12.81 16.36 -21.06
CA LYS A 22 13.24 16.74 -19.70
C LYS A 22 14.67 16.29 -19.42
N ILE A 23 15.51 16.10 -20.44
CA ILE A 23 16.83 15.48 -20.29
C ILE A 23 17.74 16.34 -19.40
N GLY A 24 18.46 15.71 -18.46
CA GLY A 24 19.41 16.40 -17.58
C GLY A 24 18.82 17.05 -16.32
N ASN A 25 17.49 17.22 -16.23
CA ASN A 25 16.84 17.73 -15.01
C ASN A 25 16.99 16.73 -13.86
N LYS A 26 17.16 17.26 -12.64
CA LYS A 26 17.14 16.50 -11.39
C LYS A 26 15.73 16.45 -10.82
N PHE A 27 15.18 15.25 -10.77
CA PHE A 27 13.87 14.95 -10.19
C PHE A 27 14.01 14.23 -8.86
N PHE A 28 12.94 14.25 -8.07
CA PHE A 28 12.86 13.41 -6.89
C PHE A 28 12.95 11.94 -7.29
N SER A 29 13.80 11.19 -6.58
CA SER A 29 13.96 9.75 -6.75
C SER A 29 12.95 9.01 -5.87
N PRO A 30 11.98 8.27 -6.45
CA PRO A 30 11.09 7.42 -5.69
C PRO A 30 11.84 6.40 -4.80
N VAL A 31 12.96 5.88 -5.31
CA VAL A 31 13.79 4.90 -4.60
C VAL A 31 14.40 5.53 -3.34
N ASP A 32 14.94 6.74 -3.47
CA ASP A 32 15.61 7.42 -2.35
C ASP A 32 14.59 7.91 -1.32
N LEU A 33 13.44 8.39 -1.78
CA LEU A 33 12.33 8.76 -0.90
C LEU A 33 11.79 7.54 -0.14
N ASN A 34 11.52 6.41 -0.82
CA ASN A 34 11.08 5.18 -0.16
C ASN A 34 12.08 4.72 0.90
N LYS A 35 13.38 4.83 0.61
CA LYS A 35 14.44 4.53 1.58
C LYS A 35 14.38 5.45 2.80
N ALA A 36 14.23 6.77 2.60
CA ALA A 36 14.12 7.73 3.68
C ALA A 36 12.88 7.49 4.57
N PHE A 37 11.74 7.17 3.95
CA PHE A 37 10.54 6.78 4.69
C PHE A 37 10.76 5.52 5.50
N ASN A 38 11.35 4.47 4.91
CA ASN A 38 11.65 3.23 5.62
C ASN A 38 12.55 3.46 6.85
N GLU A 39 13.60 4.25 6.71
CA GLU A 39 14.49 4.61 7.82
C GLU A 39 13.73 5.33 8.95
N GLU A 40 12.88 6.31 8.63
CA GLU A 40 12.11 7.05 9.63
C GLU A 40 10.99 6.23 10.30
N PHE A 41 10.30 5.37 9.55
CA PHE A 41 9.28 4.47 10.10
C PHE A 41 9.90 3.40 11.00
N THR A 42 11.04 2.83 10.59
CA THR A 42 11.78 1.82 11.37
C THR A 42 12.23 2.39 12.72
N LYS A 43 12.72 3.65 12.76
CA LYS A 43 13.06 4.35 14.02
C LYS A 43 11.90 4.42 15.02
N LYS A 44 10.66 4.32 14.53
CA LYS A 44 9.43 4.38 15.33
C LYS A 44 8.78 3.01 15.55
N ALA A 45 9.53 1.94 15.26
CA ALA A 45 9.09 0.55 15.38
C ALA A 45 7.82 0.23 14.58
N TRP A 46 7.68 0.85 13.41
CA TRP A 46 6.76 0.36 12.39
C TRP A 46 7.45 -0.76 11.63
N LEU A 47 6.75 -1.88 11.44
CA LEU A 47 7.34 -3.09 10.89
C LEU A 47 6.59 -3.54 9.66
N GLU A 48 7.32 -4.09 8.71
CA GLU A 48 6.73 -4.82 7.60
C GLU A 48 5.90 -6.00 8.12
N THR A 49 4.70 -6.17 7.58
CA THR A 49 3.82 -7.29 7.95
C THR A 49 3.40 -8.07 6.72
N ARG A 50 3.54 -9.39 6.79
CA ARG A 50 3.06 -10.31 5.78
C ARG A 50 1.77 -10.99 6.27
N TYR A 51 0.73 -10.92 5.45
CA TYR A 51 -0.50 -11.69 5.63
C TYR A 51 -0.49 -12.90 4.72
N ASN A 52 -0.36 -14.08 5.31
CA ASN A 52 -0.37 -15.36 4.60
C ASN A 52 -1.78 -15.94 4.64
N TYR A 53 -2.22 -16.54 3.53
CA TYR A 53 -3.57 -17.12 3.44
C TYR A 53 -3.64 -18.24 2.41
N TYR A 54 -4.74 -19.01 2.46
CA TYR A 54 -5.05 -20.03 1.47
C TYR A 54 -6.30 -19.64 0.66
N ILE A 55 -6.24 -19.84 -0.65
CA ILE A 55 -7.30 -19.50 -1.60
C ILE A 55 -8.23 -20.71 -1.77
N THR A 56 -9.53 -20.42 -1.84
CA THR A 56 -10.60 -21.33 -2.26
C THR A 56 -11.56 -20.56 -3.19
N LEU A 57 -12.18 -21.25 -4.14
CA LEU A 57 -13.27 -20.70 -4.95
C LEU A 57 -14.65 -20.91 -4.32
N ASN A 58 -14.72 -21.70 -3.24
CA ASN A 58 -15.95 -21.89 -2.48
C ASN A 58 -16.15 -20.71 -1.51
N ARG A 59 -17.13 -19.86 -1.85
CA ARG A 59 -17.46 -18.66 -1.07
C ARG A 59 -17.76 -18.93 0.40
N GLN A 60 -18.49 -20.00 0.71
CA GLN A 60 -18.86 -20.31 2.10
C GLN A 60 -17.65 -20.74 2.92
N LEU A 61 -16.70 -21.45 2.31
CA LEU A 61 -15.46 -21.82 2.98
C LEU A 61 -14.54 -20.61 3.16
N MET A 62 -14.46 -19.73 2.16
CA MET A 62 -13.72 -18.47 2.25
C MET A 62 -14.22 -17.59 3.41
N GLU A 63 -15.53 -17.35 3.49
CA GLU A 63 -16.13 -16.49 4.54
C GLU A 63 -15.87 -17.05 5.95
N LYS A 64 -15.90 -18.38 6.11
CA LYS A 64 -15.61 -19.04 7.40
C LYS A 64 -14.14 -19.02 7.78
N SER A 65 -13.23 -19.02 6.79
CA SER A 65 -11.80 -19.15 7.04
C SER A 65 -11.05 -17.81 7.09
N VAL A 66 -11.68 -16.70 6.68
CA VAL A 66 -11.01 -15.40 6.52
C VAL A 66 -10.29 -14.90 7.78
N LEU A 67 -10.82 -15.15 8.97
CA LEU A 67 -10.22 -14.74 10.25
C LEU A 67 -9.31 -15.81 10.88
N MET A 68 -9.21 -16.99 10.27
CA MET A 68 -8.34 -18.07 10.75
C MET A 68 -6.88 -17.77 10.41
N SER A 69 -5.95 -18.33 11.19
CA SER A 69 -4.53 -18.34 10.82
C SER A 69 -4.33 -19.10 9.50
N ALA A 70 -3.27 -18.80 8.73
CA ALA A 70 -3.00 -19.51 7.48
C ALA A 70 -2.91 -21.04 7.66
N ALA A 71 -2.34 -21.49 8.79
CA ALA A 71 -2.24 -22.91 9.11
C ALA A 71 -3.62 -23.55 9.34
N ASP A 72 -4.51 -22.82 10.02
CA ASP A 72 -5.87 -23.27 10.30
C ASP A 72 -6.76 -23.18 9.05
N GLN A 73 -6.58 -22.15 8.21
CA GLN A 73 -7.23 -22.07 6.90
C GLN A 73 -6.91 -23.31 6.06
N LYS A 74 -5.63 -23.67 5.94
CA LYS A 74 -5.22 -24.86 5.19
C LYS A 74 -5.93 -26.11 5.70
N ARG A 75 -5.91 -26.31 7.02
CA ARG A 75 -6.51 -27.48 7.67
C ARG A 75 -8.02 -27.52 7.44
N PHE A 76 -8.71 -26.41 7.71
CA PHE A 76 -10.14 -26.25 7.51
C PHE A 76 -10.56 -26.53 6.07
N LEU A 77 -9.83 -25.99 5.09
CA LEU A 77 -10.15 -26.21 3.68
C LEU A 77 -9.99 -27.69 3.29
N LEU A 78 -8.90 -28.34 3.70
CA LEU A 78 -8.69 -29.77 3.45
C LEU A 78 -9.79 -30.65 4.08
N GLU A 79 -10.17 -30.36 5.32
CA GLU A 79 -11.23 -31.07 6.04
C GLU A 79 -12.62 -30.87 5.41
N ASN A 80 -12.81 -29.79 4.64
CA ASN A 80 -14.08 -29.45 3.99
C ASN A 80 -14.06 -29.69 2.46
N GLY A 81 -13.17 -30.55 1.98
CA GLY A 81 -13.21 -31.10 0.62
C GLY A 81 -12.40 -30.33 -0.43
N GLU A 82 -11.68 -29.27 -0.05
CA GLU A 82 -10.65 -28.70 -0.93
C GLU A 82 -9.46 -29.65 -1.01
N LYS A 83 -9.06 -30.03 -2.22
CA LYS A 83 -7.97 -31.01 -2.43
C LYS A 83 -6.60 -30.36 -2.40
N GLU A 84 -6.49 -29.19 -2.99
CA GLU A 84 -5.23 -28.46 -3.16
C GLU A 84 -5.40 -26.97 -2.82
N PRO A 85 -5.56 -26.61 -1.53
CA PRO A 85 -5.61 -25.21 -1.13
C PRO A 85 -4.36 -24.46 -1.61
N ILE A 86 -4.56 -23.37 -2.36
CA ILE A 86 -3.46 -22.60 -2.95
C ILE A 86 -2.94 -21.59 -1.94
N TYR A 87 -1.67 -21.69 -1.57
CA TYR A 87 -1.01 -20.72 -0.72
C TYR A 87 -0.79 -19.38 -1.44
N SER A 88 -1.07 -18.27 -0.77
CA SER A 88 -0.77 -16.92 -1.24
C SER A 88 -0.41 -16.01 -0.06
N TYR A 89 0.10 -14.82 -0.36
CA TYR A 89 0.37 -13.80 0.64
C TYR A 89 0.28 -12.40 0.06
N ASN A 90 0.06 -11.42 0.93
CA ASN A 90 0.33 -10.00 0.66
C ASN A 90 1.21 -9.44 1.76
N GLN A 91 1.92 -8.36 1.45
CA GLN A 91 2.89 -7.74 2.33
C GLN A 91 2.73 -6.24 2.26
N THR A 92 2.66 -5.58 3.41
CA THR A 92 2.50 -4.14 3.54
C THR A 92 3.73 -3.54 4.19
N ASP A 93 4.09 -2.32 3.80
CA ASP A 93 5.35 -1.69 4.18
C ASP A 93 5.47 -1.50 5.69
N PHE A 94 4.41 -0.96 6.33
CA PHE A 94 4.45 -0.54 7.72
C PHE A 94 3.15 -0.83 8.44
N VAL A 95 3.19 -1.67 9.47
CA VAL A 95 2.06 -1.91 10.39
C VAL A 95 2.47 -1.67 11.82
N LYS A 96 1.58 -1.00 12.55
CA LYS A 96 1.67 -0.81 14.00
C LYS A 96 0.29 -0.54 14.57
N ASP A 97 -0.03 -1.10 15.72
CA ASP A 97 -1.28 -0.83 16.46
C ASP A 97 -2.56 -0.95 15.59
N LYS A 98 -2.61 -1.99 14.74
CA LYS A 98 -3.69 -2.23 13.75
C LYS A 98 -3.89 -1.10 12.73
N ILE A 99 -2.84 -0.36 12.41
CA ILE A 99 -2.82 0.64 11.34
C ILE A 99 -1.79 0.19 10.31
N ALA A 100 -2.16 0.14 9.04
CA ALA A 100 -1.21 -0.02 7.94
C ALA A 100 -0.90 1.34 7.31
N VAL A 101 0.36 1.57 6.94
CA VAL A 101 0.80 2.72 6.14
C VAL A 101 1.51 2.18 4.90
N GLU A 102 1.06 2.62 3.73
CA GLU A 102 1.70 2.36 2.43
C GLU A 102 2.26 3.68 1.87
N ILE A 103 3.50 3.62 1.35
CA ILE A 103 4.16 4.78 0.73
C ILE A 103 4.21 4.58 -0.77
N GLN A 104 3.48 5.41 -1.51
CA GLN A 104 3.24 5.17 -2.91
C GLN A 104 3.80 6.27 -3.81
N PHE A 105 5.08 6.09 -4.18
CA PHE A 105 5.77 6.86 -5.22
C PHE A 105 5.94 6.07 -6.54
N GLY A 106 5.18 5.00 -6.71
CA GLY A 106 5.14 4.13 -7.87
C GLY A 106 4.08 4.51 -8.91
N LYS A 107 3.86 3.62 -9.87
CA LYS A 107 2.89 3.84 -10.96
C LYS A 107 1.45 3.78 -10.44
N TYR A 108 0.55 4.51 -11.09
CA TYR A 108 -0.90 4.54 -10.78
C TYR A 108 -1.55 3.14 -10.65
N SER A 109 -1.07 2.15 -11.42
CA SER A 109 -1.61 0.78 -11.37
C SER A 109 -1.42 0.09 -10.02
N PHE A 110 -0.41 0.48 -9.25
CA PHE A 110 -0.13 -0.11 -7.95
C PHE A 110 -1.03 0.45 -6.85
N VAL A 111 -1.42 1.73 -6.92
CA VAL A 111 -2.28 2.34 -5.89
C VAL A 111 -3.65 1.69 -5.83
N ALA A 112 -4.24 1.38 -7.00
CA ALA A 112 -5.50 0.67 -7.05
C ALA A 112 -5.40 -0.72 -6.39
N TYR A 113 -4.26 -1.40 -6.53
CA TYR A 113 -4.02 -2.67 -5.85
C TYR A 113 -3.88 -2.47 -4.33
N ASP A 114 -3.15 -1.45 -3.87
CA ASP A 114 -2.97 -1.17 -2.44
C ASP A 114 -4.31 -0.85 -1.75
N LEU A 115 -5.10 0.05 -2.36
CA LEU A 115 -6.40 0.50 -1.84
C LEU A 115 -7.47 -0.61 -1.82
N PHE A 116 -7.61 -1.36 -2.92
CA PHE A 116 -8.73 -2.30 -3.09
C PHE A 116 -8.38 -3.76 -2.79
N VAL A 117 -7.10 -4.13 -2.76
CA VAL A 117 -6.67 -5.51 -2.50
C VAL A 117 -5.91 -5.60 -1.18
N LYS A 118 -4.81 -4.88 -1.01
CA LYS A 118 -3.95 -5.04 0.19
C LYS A 118 -4.66 -4.58 1.45
N HIS A 119 -5.07 -3.31 1.53
CA HIS A 119 -5.74 -2.80 2.73
C HIS A 119 -7.01 -3.60 3.06
N MET A 120 -7.77 -3.98 2.03
CA MET A 120 -8.95 -4.82 2.18
C MET A 120 -8.67 -6.18 2.79
N LEU A 121 -7.61 -6.86 2.33
CA LEU A 121 -7.22 -8.18 2.85
C LEU A 121 -6.74 -8.10 4.30
N PHE A 122 -5.92 -7.10 4.63
CA PHE A 122 -5.44 -6.91 6.00
C PHE A 122 -6.58 -6.51 6.94
N TYR A 123 -7.58 -5.77 6.45
CA TYR A 123 -8.75 -5.38 7.21
C TYR A 123 -9.69 -6.58 7.44
N SER A 124 -10.04 -7.32 6.39
CA SER A 124 -10.92 -8.49 6.51
C SER A 124 -10.30 -9.62 7.32
N GLY A 125 -8.97 -9.76 7.28
CA GLY A 125 -8.19 -10.67 8.13
C GLY A 125 -7.98 -10.19 9.57
N GLY A 126 -8.52 -9.03 9.96
CA GLY A 126 -8.44 -8.50 11.33
C GLY A 126 -7.07 -7.96 11.75
N VAL A 127 -6.13 -7.79 10.81
CA VAL A 127 -4.77 -7.27 11.05
C VAL A 127 -4.78 -5.77 11.26
N ILE A 128 -5.61 -5.05 10.51
CA ILE A 128 -5.75 -3.59 10.60
C ILE A 128 -7.20 -3.17 10.78
N ASN A 129 -7.39 -1.99 11.35
CA ASN A 129 -8.66 -1.28 11.43
C ASN A 129 -8.67 -0.02 10.54
N LEU A 130 -7.50 0.44 10.09
CA LEU A 130 -7.30 1.64 9.28
C LEU A 130 -6.12 1.45 8.32
N GLY A 131 -6.33 1.76 7.05
CA GLY A 131 -5.25 1.92 6.07
C GLY A 131 -4.90 3.40 5.88
N ILE A 132 -3.62 3.71 5.74
CA ILE A 132 -3.11 5.04 5.42
C ILE A 132 -2.31 4.94 4.14
N GLU A 133 -2.71 5.72 3.13
CA GLU A 133 -2.01 5.80 1.85
C GLU A 133 -1.31 7.16 1.75
N ILE A 134 0.01 7.18 1.62
CA ILE A 134 0.78 8.41 1.45
C ILE A 134 1.20 8.54 -0.01
N LEU A 135 0.74 9.62 -0.65
CA LEU A 135 0.94 9.91 -2.08
C LEU A 135 1.58 11.29 -2.25
N PRO A 136 2.39 11.50 -3.30
CA PRO A 136 2.81 12.86 -3.67
C PRO A 136 1.59 13.66 -4.16
N THR A 137 1.51 14.95 -3.87
CA THR A 137 0.56 15.85 -4.55
C THR A 137 0.92 15.96 -6.04
N LYS A 138 0.00 16.48 -6.86
CA LYS A 138 0.27 16.72 -8.28
C LYS A 138 1.47 17.64 -8.47
N LYS A 139 1.64 18.61 -7.57
CA LYS A 139 2.77 19.53 -7.55
C LYS A 139 4.09 18.78 -7.38
N MET A 140 4.22 17.94 -6.35
CA MET A 140 5.41 17.11 -6.15
C MET A 140 5.61 16.12 -7.31
N GLN A 141 4.56 15.42 -7.75
CA GLN A 141 4.62 14.44 -8.84
C GLN A 141 5.16 15.05 -10.15
N SER A 142 4.87 16.33 -10.42
CA SER A 142 5.36 17.03 -11.62
C SER A 142 6.89 17.13 -11.70
N GLU A 143 7.55 17.01 -10.54
CA GLU A 143 8.99 17.00 -10.33
C GLU A 143 9.54 15.57 -10.09
N MET A 144 8.75 14.55 -10.46
CA MET A 144 9.14 13.14 -10.46
C MET A 144 9.14 12.56 -11.89
N SER A 145 9.44 11.27 -12.01
CA SER A 145 9.32 10.55 -13.29
C SER A 145 7.86 10.47 -13.76
N SER A 146 7.64 10.39 -15.07
CA SER A 146 6.29 10.26 -15.62
C SER A 146 5.58 8.96 -15.19
N GLY A 147 4.25 9.03 -15.08
CA GLY A 147 3.40 7.87 -14.76
C GLY A 147 3.29 7.52 -13.27
N ILE A 148 3.91 8.31 -12.39
CA ILE A 148 3.75 8.17 -10.93
C ILE A 148 2.36 8.65 -10.52
N ALA A 149 1.73 7.92 -9.60
CA ALA A 149 0.44 8.25 -9.03
C ALA A 149 0.50 9.57 -8.25
N TYR A 150 -0.64 10.24 -8.07
CA TYR A 150 -0.70 11.48 -7.30
C TYR A 150 -2.01 11.58 -6.54
N TYR A 151 -1.94 12.22 -5.37
CA TYR A 151 -3.02 12.35 -4.40
C TYR A 151 -4.36 12.71 -5.04
N GLU A 152 -4.41 13.77 -5.84
CA GLU A 152 -5.64 14.29 -6.43
C GLU A 152 -6.30 13.27 -7.38
N GLY A 153 -5.48 12.54 -8.14
CA GLY A 153 -5.96 11.50 -9.07
C GLY A 153 -6.52 10.29 -8.32
N GLU A 154 -5.84 9.86 -7.27
CA GLU A 154 -6.25 8.66 -6.52
C GLU A 154 -7.44 8.93 -5.60
N VAL A 155 -7.51 10.11 -4.99
CA VAL A 155 -8.72 10.55 -4.27
C VAL A 155 -9.91 10.61 -5.22
N TYR A 156 -9.73 11.14 -6.44
CA TYR A 156 -10.79 11.11 -7.46
C TYR A 156 -11.20 9.68 -7.82
N ASN A 157 -10.24 8.76 -7.99
CA ASN A 157 -10.52 7.35 -8.26
C ASN A 157 -11.35 6.69 -7.17
N VAL A 158 -11.04 6.94 -5.90
CA VAL A 158 -11.79 6.42 -4.75
C VAL A 158 -13.19 7.04 -4.69
N MET A 159 -13.29 8.38 -4.78
CA MET A 159 -14.58 9.08 -4.73
C MET A 159 -15.55 8.59 -5.82
N ARG A 160 -15.03 8.26 -7.00
CA ARG A 160 -15.84 7.76 -8.13
C ARG A 160 -16.45 6.37 -7.89
N GLN A 161 -15.94 5.58 -6.95
CA GLN A 161 -16.52 4.28 -6.60
C GLN A 161 -17.82 4.39 -5.79
N GLY A 162 -18.18 5.61 -5.35
CA GLY A 162 -19.34 5.86 -4.51
C GLY A 162 -19.03 5.74 -3.02
N ARG A 163 -20.04 6.01 -2.19
CA ARG A 163 -19.90 5.96 -0.73
C ARG A 163 -19.67 4.51 -0.26
N ASN A 164 -18.88 4.34 0.80
CA ASN A 164 -18.57 3.05 1.46
C ASN A 164 -17.75 2.05 0.62
N ASN A 165 -17.07 2.50 -0.44
CA ASN A 165 -16.19 1.66 -1.25
C ASN A 165 -14.78 2.29 -1.37
N PRO A 166 -13.71 1.59 -0.96
CA PRO A 166 -13.71 0.26 -0.32
C PRO A 166 -14.27 0.32 1.12
N PRO A 167 -14.75 -0.81 1.68
CA PRO A 167 -15.31 -0.84 3.04
C PRO A 167 -14.25 -0.75 4.15
N VAL A 168 -12.97 -0.87 3.82
CA VAL A 168 -11.87 -0.57 4.76
C VAL A 168 -11.83 0.94 5.02
N PRO A 169 -11.78 1.40 6.29
CA PRO A 169 -11.51 2.80 6.60
C PRO A 169 -10.13 3.21 6.07
N LEU A 170 -10.07 4.32 5.33
CA LEU A 170 -8.85 4.84 4.72
C LEU A 170 -8.60 6.29 5.10
N LEU A 171 -7.34 6.62 5.32
CA LEU A 171 -6.83 7.99 5.36
C LEU A 171 -5.81 8.18 4.23
N ILE A 172 -6.17 8.95 3.21
CA ILE A 172 -5.26 9.26 2.10
C ILE A 172 -4.59 10.61 2.38
N LEU A 173 -3.26 10.65 2.34
CA LEU A 173 -2.46 11.83 2.65
C LEU A 173 -1.64 12.24 1.43
N GLY A 174 -1.91 13.45 0.92
CA GLY A 174 -1.05 14.12 -0.06
C GLY A 174 0.11 14.82 0.62
N ILE A 175 1.33 14.60 0.13
CA ILE A 175 2.55 15.25 0.63
C ILE A 175 3.32 15.96 -0.48
N GLU A 176 4.07 16.98 -0.08
CA GLU A 176 4.97 17.74 -0.93
C GLU A 176 6.15 18.27 -0.10
N PRO A 177 7.26 18.67 -0.76
CA PRO A 177 8.43 19.28 -0.11
C PRO A 177 8.11 20.51 0.74
#